data_AF-A0AAU9ARD6-F1
#
_entry.id   AF-A0AAU9ARD6-F1
#
_cell.length_a   1.000
_cell.length_b   1.000
_cell.length_c   1.000
_cell.angle_alpha   90.00
_cell.angle_beta   90.00
_cell.angle_gamma   90.00
#
_symmetry.space_group_name_H-M   'P 1'
#
loop_
_entity.id
_entity.type
_entity.pdbx_description
1 polymer ?
#
loop_
_entity_poly.entity_id
_entity_poly.type
_entity_poly.pdbx_seq_one_letter_code
_entity_poly.pdbx_strand_id
1 'polypeptide(L)'
;MFDLCLFDLDNTLLRTDDLEDIRLQGLGRIGDPNYASQLVGRFGVSGERHIYTLQHLSSLRSKWPNMRFGVFTRAPRAYTNAIVPHAYPNFLWDAVICFEEVQKGFHKPNGEGIRMAMNQFGIRDPQRVVMVGDESADVRAAYNAGCYAVLDKASWPFRWDGNKHWRALELIPDAVIEGPNELLPVLSDIGAHAPKLEWEFNLSFNGIGQPRFSEINHFFPRELGLDNEHVKISSAGRHFSDWGSLDARRVWHDLTANLHQHKDAVDFPVQWCNTVHDFVRKSFPLLNFFKQSVTVAAIPARPDRLPRMQHFIVQLYNDFRGRPPLGATHDAVQFSTTLLGYTAGVRSHSGDHLKRLERFENVRDHLVVADGANVAGRDFVIIDDICTSGATLMYAEKRLKEAGARKVVLFSLAKNVSNVL
;
A
#
# COMPACT_ATOMS: atom_id res chain seq x y z
N MET A 1 -9.57 -13.27 -13.24
CA MET A 1 -10.91 -12.71 -13.54
C MET A 1 -11.71 -12.74 -12.24
N PHE A 2 -12.38 -11.64 -11.90
CA PHE A 2 -13.15 -11.51 -10.66
C PHE A 2 -14.58 -12.05 -10.79
N ASP A 3 -15.09 -12.63 -9.71
CA ASP A 3 -16.48 -13.08 -9.57
C ASP A 3 -17.32 -12.14 -8.72
N LEU A 4 -16.68 -11.33 -7.87
CA LEU A 4 -17.35 -10.40 -6.97
C LEU A 4 -16.57 -9.10 -6.87
N CYS A 5 -17.27 -7.99 -7.14
CA CYS A 5 -16.79 -6.63 -6.94
C CYS A 5 -17.69 -5.95 -5.90
N LEU A 6 -17.13 -5.66 -4.73
CA LEU A 6 -17.80 -4.94 -3.66
C LEU A 6 -17.34 -3.49 -3.62
N PHE A 7 -18.28 -2.59 -3.40
CA PHE A 7 -18.02 -1.16 -3.24
C PHE A 7 -18.39 -0.71 -1.83
N ASP A 8 -17.55 0.14 -1.22
CA ASP A 8 -18.08 1.02 -0.18
C ASP A 8 -19.10 2.00 -0.78
N LEU A 9 -20.01 2.51 0.04
CA LEU A 9 -21.08 3.41 -0.40
C LEU A 9 -20.65 4.87 -0.29
N ASP A 10 -20.31 5.29 0.92
CA ASP A 10 -20.17 6.70 1.25
C ASP A 10 -18.75 7.15 0.93
N ASN A 11 -18.62 8.17 0.10
CA ASN A 11 -17.37 8.67 -0.47
C ASN A 11 -16.61 7.67 -1.33
N THR A 12 -17.26 6.58 -1.74
CA THR A 12 -16.76 5.69 -2.80
C THR A 12 -17.72 5.68 -3.99
N LEU A 13 -18.98 5.27 -3.80
CA LEU A 13 -20.00 5.36 -4.85
C LEU A 13 -20.59 6.78 -4.93
N LEU A 14 -20.82 7.41 -3.78
CA LEU A 14 -21.55 8.67 -3.64
C LEU A 14 -20.81 9.66 -2.73
N ARG A 15 -20.83 10.96 -3.03
CA ARG A 15 -20.38 12.02 -2.11
C ARG A 15 -21.46 12.29 -1.07
N THR A 16 -21.21 11.88 0.18
CA THR A 16 -22.23 11.88 1.24
C THR A 16 -21.69 12.31 2.61
N ASP A 17 -20.49 12.91 2.67
CA ASP A 17 -19.92 13.45 3.92
C ASP A 17 -20.88 14.39 4.67
N ASP A 18 -21.60 15.25 3.94
CA ASP A 18 -22.57 16.20 4.49
C ASP A 18 -23.87 15.54 5.01
N LEU A 19 -24.03 14.23 4.85
CA LEU A 19 -25.18 13.44 5.31
C LEU A 19 -24.85 12.58 6.53
N GLU A 20 -23.63 12.67 7.09
CA GLU A 20 -23.20 11.82 8.19
C GLU A 20 -24.14 11.86 9.40
N ASP A 21 -24.66 13.03 9.75
CA ASP A 21 -25.54 13.24 10.90
C ASP A 21 -26.89 12.53 10.75
N ILE A 22 -27.49 12.54 9.55
CA ILE A 22 -28.75 11.82 9.27
C ILE A 22 -28.51 10.34 8.95
N ARG A 23 -27.33 9.99 8.41
CA ARG A 23 -26.93 8.61 8.16
C ARG A 23 -26.99 7.78 9.44
N LEU A 24 -26.38 8.25 10.52
CA LEU A 24 -26.33 7.52 11.80
C LEU A 24 -27.71 7.38 12.46
N GLN A 25 -28.65 8.28 12.17
CA GLN A 25 -30.01 8.22 12.68
C GLN A 25 -30.85 7.10 12.06
N GLY A 26 -30.37 6.46 10.99
CA GLY A 26 -31.07 5.36 10.34
C GLY A 26 -31.12 4.07 11.17
N LEU A 27 -30.31 3.96 12.23
CA LEU A 27 -30.31 2.77 13.07
C LEU A 27 -31.68 2.54 13.72
N GLY A 28 -32.25 1.36 13.49
CA GLY A 28 -33.57 0.98 14.00
C GLY A 28 -34.75 1.61 13.25
N ARG A 29 -34.51 2.29 12.12
CA ARG A 29 -35.55 2.97 11.32
C ARG A 29 -35.87 2.28 9.99
N ILE A 30 -35.66 0.97 9.92
CA ILE A 30 -35.95 0.20 8.69
C ILE A 30 -37.45 0.32 8.39
N GLY A 31 -37.79 0.83 7.21
CA GLY A 31 -39.18 1.01 6.78
C GLY A 31 -39.85 2.29 7.29
N ASP A 32 -39.12 3.20 7.96
CA ASP A 32 -39.65 4.51 8.37
C ASP A 32 -39.74 5.47 7.16
N PRO A 33 -40.95 5.82 6.69
CA PRO A 33 -41.12 6.69 5.54
C PRO A 33 -40.70 8.14 5.82
N ASN A 34 -40.83 8.63 7.06
CA ASN A 34 -40.46 10.00 7.41
C ASN A 34 -38.94 10.17 7.35
N TYR A 35 -38.21 9.21 7.92
CA TYR A 35 -36.75 9.16 7.81
C TYR A 35 -36.32 9.10 6.35
N ALA A 36 -36.90 8.20 5.56
CA ALA A 36 -36.55 8.03 4.15
C ALA A 36 -36.80 9.31 3.35
N SER A 37 -37.97 9.95 3.50
CA SER A 37 -38.30 11.21 2.82
C SER A 37 -37.38 12.35 3.23
N GLN A 38 -37.06 12.47 4.52
CA GLN A 38 -36.11 13.49 5.00
C GLN A 38 -34.71 13.27 4.41
N LEU A 39 -34.24 12.03 4.41
CA LEU A 39 -32.94 11.64 3.89
C LEU A 39 -32.84 11.90 2.38
N VAL A 40 -33.82 11.45 1.60
CA VAL A 40 -33.87 11.70 0.15
C VAL A 40 -33.95 13.20 -0.13
N GLY A 41 -34.72 13.96 0.67
CA GLY A 41 -34.78 15.42 0.58
C GLY A 41 -33.42 16.09 0.80
N ARG A 42 -32.63 15.65 1.78
CA ARG A 42 -31.27 16.14 2.02
C ARG A 42 -30.26 15.66 0.98
N PHE A 43 -30.43 14.45 0.47
CA PHE A 43 -29.61 13.92 -0.60
C PHE A 43 -29.80 14.73 -1.89
N GLY A 44 -31.01 15.18 -2.19
CA GLY A 44 -31.26 16.04 -3.34
C GLY A 44 -31.03 15.33 -4.68
N VAL A 45 -30.40 16.03 -5.63
CA VAL A 45 -30.21 15.55 -7.00
C VAL A 45 -29.04 14.57 -7.08
N SER A 46 -29.34 13.31 -7.40
CA SER A 46 -28.36 12.21 -7.39
C SER A 46 -27.14 12.43 -8.28
N GLY A 47 -27.33 13.06 -9.44
CA GLY A 47 -26.26 13.28 -10.43
C GLY A 47 -25.07 14.09 -9.90
N GLU A 48 -25.31 15.03 -8.98
CA GLU A 48 -24.25 15.87 -8.39
C GLU A 48 -23.43 15.13 -7.33
N ARG A 49 -23.96 14.01 -6.83
CA ARG A 49 -23.33 13.19 -5.79
C ARG A 49 -22.63 11.96 -6.33
N HIS A 50 -22.87 11.58 -7.58
CA HIS A 50 -22.25 10.38 -8.16
C HIS A 50 -20.73 10.55 -8.28
N ILE A 51 -20.00 9.64 -7.63
CA ILE A 51 -18.63 9.34 -8.01
C ILE A 51 -18.71 8.31 -9.13
N TYR A 52 -19.35 7.17 -8.88
CA TYR A 52 -19.71 6.21 -9.91
C TYR A 52 -21.10 6.53 -10.45
N THR A 53 -21.19 6.85 -11.75
CA THR A 53 -22.47 7.02 -12.45
C THR A 53 -23.05 5.65 -12.83
N LEU A 54 -24.35 5.63 -13.15
CA LEU A 54 -24.99 4.44 -13.74
C LEU A 54 -24.29 3.96 -15.01
N GLN A 55 -23.72 4.87 -15.81
CA GLN A 55 -22.97 4.52 -17.01
C GLN A 55 -21.69 3.75 -16.68
N HIS A 56 -20.93 4.19 -15.66
CA HIS A 56 -19.74 3.46 -15.20
C HIS A 56 -20.11 2.04 -14.77
N LEU A 57 -21.08 1.90 -13.86
CA LEU A 57 -21.51 0.61 -13.33
C LEU A 57 -22.08 -0.32 -14.41
N SER A 58 -22.90 0.22 -15.32
CA SER A 58 -23.48 -0.55 -16.44
C SER A 58 -22.41 -1.02 -17.42
N SER A 59 -21.37 -0.22 -17.65
CA SER A 59 -20.23 -0.61 -18.50
C SER A 59 -19.45 -1.78 -17.89
N LEU A 60 -19.20 -1.76 -16.57
CA LEU A 60 -18.57 -2.88 -15.86
C LEU A 60 -19.43 -4.15 -15.95
N ARG A 61 -20.74 -4.06 -15.69
CA ARG A 61 -21.64 -5.21 -15.75
C ARG A 61 -21.77 -5.77 -17.18
N SER A 62 -21.77 -4.90 -18.19
CA SER A 62 -21.79 -5.32 -19.60
C SER A 62 -20.50 -6.05 -20.00
N LYS A 63 -19.35 -5.61 -19.46
CA LYS A 63 -18.05 -6.25 -19.68
C LYS A 63 -17.94 -7.61 -18.99
N TRP A 64 -18.49 -7.73 -17.78
CA TRP A 64 -18.46 -8.95 -16.97
C TRP A 64 -19.88 -9.33 -16.49
N PRO A 65 -20.72 -9.91 -17.34
CA PRO A 65 -22.13 -10.20 -17.01
C PRO A 65 -22.30 -11.22 -15.88
N ASN A 66 -21.28 -12.07 -15.66
CA ASN A 66 -21.29 -13.09 -14.61
C ASN A 66 -20.69 -12.59 -13.28
N MET A 67 -20.02 -11.43 -13.27
CA MET A 67 -19.48 -10.85 -12.05
C MET A 67 -20.62 -10.27 -11.21
N ARG A 68 -20.61 -10.57 -9.92
CA ARG A 68 -21.54 -10.03 -8.93
C ARG A 68 -21.05 -8.66 -8.49
N PHE A 69 -21.98 -7.71 -8.39
CA PHE A 69 -21.71 -6.37 -7.90
C PHE A 69 -22.48 -6.15 -6.62
N GLY A 70 -21.78 -5.74 -5.56
CA GLY A 70 -22.42 -5.49 -4.27
C GLY A 70 -21.95 -4.22 -3.61
N VAL A 71 -22.76 -3.76 -2.66
CA VAL A 71 -22.41 -2.69 -1.72
C VAL A 71 -22.04 -3.33 -0.41
N PHE A 72 -20.90 -2.95 0.18
CA PHE A 72 -20.52 -3.30 1.54
C PHE A 72 -20.20 -2.01 2.29
N THR A 73 -21.08 -1.60 3.20
CA THR A 73 -21.04 -0.30 3.88
C THR A 73 -21.12 -0.44 5.41
N ARG A 74 -20.59 0.56 6.12
CA ARG A 74 -20.82 0.74 7.57
C ARG A 74 -22.11 1.52 7.88
N ALA A 75 -22.83 1.96 6.86
CA ALA A 75 -24.07 2.70 7.03
C ALA A 75 -25.24 1.79 7.42
N PRO A 76 -26.25 2.33 8.15
CA PRO A 76 -27.45 1.58 8.50
C PRO A 76 -28.25 1.07 7.28
N ARG A 77 -28.97 -0.02 7.48
CA ARG A 77 -29.88 -0.58 6.47
C ARG A 77 -30.92 0.43 6.02
N ALA A 78 -31.52 1.17 6.96
CA ALA A 78 -32.55 2.17 6.62
C ALA A 78 -31.99 3.26 5.69
N TYR A 79 -30.76 3.72 5.94
CA TYR A 79 -30.06 4.68 5.09
C TYR A 79 -29.85 4.11 3.69
N THR A 80 -29.30 2.89 3.62
CA THR A 80 -28.95 2.25 2.35
C THR A 80 -30.18 1.91 1.51
N ASN A 81 -31.27 1.46 2.15
CA ASN A 81 -32.55 1.17 1.47
C ASN A 81 -33.19 2.42 0.87
N ALA A 82 -32.96 3.61 1.44
CA ALA A 82 -33.44 4.87 0.88
C ALA A 82 -32.51 5.40 -0.22
N ILE A 83 -31.19 5.42 0.03
CA ILE A 83 -30.22 6.07 -0.86
C ILE A 83 -29.90 5.24 -2.10
N VAL A 84 -29.66 3.94 -1.98
CA VAL A 84 -29.17 3.13 -3.11
C VAL A 84 -30.18 3.10 -4.27
N PRO A 85 -31.49 2.84 -4.05
CA PRO A 85 -32.47 2.88 -5.14
C PRO A 85 -32.68 4.28 -5.73
N HIS A 86 -32.58 5.33 -4.90
CA HIS A 86 -32.72 6.72 -5.33
C HIS A 86 -31.52 7.19 -6.16
N ALA A 87 -30.30 6.79 -5.77
CA ALA A 87 -29.08 7.15 -6.46
C ALA A 87 -28.85 6.30 -7.72
N TYR A 88 -29.25 5.02 -7.70
CA TYR A 88 -29.00 4.07 -8.77
C TYR A 88 -30.30 3.38 -9.23
N PRO A 89 -31.27 4.14 -9.75
CA PRO A 89 -32.50 3.54 -10.24
C PRO A 89 -32.17 2.51 -11.34
N ASN A 90 -32.77 1.33 -11.22
CA ASN A 90 -32.64 0.20 -12.16
C ASN A 90 -31.27 -0.47 -12.25
N PHE A 91 -30.28 -0.12 -11.42
CA PHE A 91 -29.07 -0.94 -11.30
C PHE A 91 -29.33 -2.08 -10.33
N LEU A 92 -29.16 -3.32 -10.81
CA LEU A 92 -29.27 -4.50 -9.96
C LEU A 92 -27.99 -4.65 -9.12
N TRP A 93 -28.11 -4.52 -7.81
CA TRP A 93 -27.07 -4.92 -6.88
C TRP A 93 -27.32 -6.38 -6.47
N ASP A 94 -26.32 -7.24 -6.66
CA ASP A 94 -26.41 -8.67 -6.31
C ASP A 94 -26.39 -8.88 -4.79
N ALA A 95 -25.68 -8.00 -4.06
CA ALA A 95 -25.63 -7.96 -2.60
C ALA A 95 -25.59 -6.53 -2.08
N VAL A 96 -26.20 -6.28 -0.93
CA VAL A 96 -26.05 -5.04 -0.18
C VAL A 96 -25.86 -5.44 1.26
N ILE A 97 -24.69 -5.20 1.83
CA ILE A 97 -24.32 -5.58 3.19
C ILE A 97 -24.08 -4.30 4.00
N CYS A 98 -24.92 -4.12 5.01
CA CYS A 98 -24.87 -3.02 5.97
C CYS A 98 -24.27 -3.51 7.29
N PHE A 99 -23.95 -2.56 8.15
CA PHE A 99 -23.29 -2.89 9.41
C PHE A 99 -24.19 -3.73 10.35
N GLU A 100 -25.52 -3.63 10.27
CA GLU A 100 -26.42 -4.42 11.12
C GLU A 100 -26.49 -5.91 10.75
N GLU A 101 -26.13 -6.27 9.52
CA GLU A 101 -26.11 -7.67 9.08
C GLU A 101 -24.86 -8.41 9.57
N VAL A 102 -23.86 -7.66 10.02
CA VAL A 102 -22.61 -8.20 10.54
C VAL A 102 -22.65 -8.22 12.06
N GLN A 103 -22.20 -9.32 12.66
CA GLN A 103 -22.14 -9.44 14.12
C GLN A 103 -21.36 -8.26 14.74
N LYS A 104 -21.83 -7.75 15.88
CA LYS A 104 -21.15 -6.67 16.61
C LYS A 104 -19.68 -7.03 16.86
N GLY A 105 -18.77 -6.14 16.46
CA GLY A 105 -17.32 -6.35 16.52
C GLY A 105 -16.69 -6.94 15.23
N PHE A 106 -17.51 -7.36 14.26
CA PHE A 106 -17.07 -7.95 13.00
C PHE A 106 -17.32 -7.06 11.77
N HIS A 107 -17.78 -5.81 11.97
CA HIS A 107 -17.84 -4.83 10.88
C HIS A 107 -16.44 -4.47 10.36
N LYS A 108 -16.34 -3.72 9.24
CA LYS A 108 -15.04 -3.22 8.75
C LYS A 108 -14.26 -2.63 9.92
N PRO A 109 -13.04 -3.12 10.21
CA PRO A 109 -12.09 -3.74 9.28
C PRO A 109 -12.02 -5.29 9.29
N ASN A 110 -12.96 -6.01 9.90
CA ASN A 110 -12.87 -7.47 10.08
C ASN A 110 -13.13 -8.30 8.81
N GLY A 111 -13.61 -7.69 7.73
CA GLY A 111 -13.81 -8.39 6.44
C GLY A 111 -14.98 -9.38 6.44
N GLU A 112 -15.72 -9.51 7.53
CA GLU A 112 -16.82 -10.49 7.64
C GLU A 112 -17.92 -10.26 6.60
N GLY A 113 -18.29 -9.00 6.33
CA GLY A 113 -19.23 -8.71 5.25
C GLY A 113 -18.75 -9.21 3.87
N ILE A 114 -17.45 -9.19 3.60
CA ILE A 114 -16.89 -9.74 2.35
C ILE A 114 -17.07 -11.26 2.34
N ARG A 115 -16.78 -11.95 3.45
CA ARG A 115 -16.98 -13.40 3.57
C ARG A 115 -18.44 -13.80 3.47
N MET A 116 -19.36 -13.02 4.02
CA MET A 116 -20.80 -13.22 3.87
C MET A 116 -21.22 -13.15 2.40
N ALA A 117 -20.76 -12.14 1.65
CA ALA A 117 -21.02 -12.04 0.21
C ALA A 117 -20.42 -13.23 -0.56
N MET A 118 -19.18 -13.62 -0.24
CA MET A 118 -18.53 -14.79 -0.83
C MET A 118 -19.35 -16.06 -0.61
N ASN A 119 -19.81 -16.30 0.63
CA ASN A 119 -20.63 -17.45 0.98
C ASN A 119 -21.98 -17.44 0.26
N GLN A 120 -22.63 -16.28 0.17
CA GLN A 120 -23.90 -16.12 -0.55
C GLN A 120 -23.79 -16.56 -2.02
N PHE A 121 -22.64 -16.33 -2.66
CA PHE A 121 -22.41 -16.66 -4.07
C PHE A 121 -21.56 -17.91 -4.29
N GLY A 122 -21.20 -18.64 -3.23
CA GLY A 122 -20.37 -19.84 -3.32
C GLY A 122 -18.93 -19.59 -3.78
N ILE A 123 -18.40 -18.38 -3.60
CA ILE A 123 -17.03 -18.00 -4.00
C ILE A 123 -16.07 -18.44 -2.89
N ARG A 124 -15.19 -19.40 -3.21
CA ARG A 124 -14.23 -19.95 -2.24
C ARG A 124 -12.84 -19.32 -2.33
N ASP A 125 -12.47 -18.83 -3.51
CA ASP A 125 -11.17 -18.24 -3.76
C ASP A 125 -11.24 -16.72 -3.57
N PRO A 126 -10.60 -16.15 -2.53
CA PRO A 126 -10.65 -14.73 -2.29
C PRO A 126 -9.87 -13.92 -3.35
N GLN A 127 -9.01 -14.55 -4.15
CA GLN A 127 -8.38 -13.90 -5.31
C GLN A 127 -9.38 -13.56 -6.43
N ARG A 128 -10.60 -14.13 -6.37
CA ARG A 128 -11.70 -13.80 -7.29
C ARG A 128 -12.59 -12.68 -6.76
N VAL A 129 -12.17 -12.00 -5.70
CA VAL A 129 -12.93 -10.93 -5.05
C VAL A 129 -12.10 -9.65 -5.01
N VAL A 130 -12.76 -8.52 -5.23
CA VAL A 130 -12.18 -7.19 -5.11
C VAL A 130 -13.08 -6.28 -4.29
N MET A 131 -12.48 -5.54 -3.37
CA MET A 131 -13.12 -4.48 -2.59
C MET A 131 -12.63 -3.13 -3.11
N VAL A 132 -13.56 -2.26 -3.50
CA VAL A 132 -13.32 -0.87 -3.89
C VAL A 132 -13.79 0.03 -2.75
N GLY A 133 -12.91 0.89 -2.25
CA GLY A 133 -13.23 1.82 -1.16
C GLY A 133 -12.26 2.99 -1.11
N ASP A 134 -12.55 4.00 -0.32
CA ASP A 134 -11.75 5.23 -0.23
C ASP A 134 -10.89 5.32 1.04
N GLU A 135 -11.11 4.45 2.03
CA GLU A 135 -10.44 4.55 3.31
C GLU A 135 -9.70 3.28 3.76
N SER A 136 -8.89 3.44 4.81
CA SER A 136 -8.09 2.34 5.37
C SER A 136 -8.95 1.17 5.87
N ALA A 137 -10.20 1.39 6.27
CA ALA A 137 -11.06 0.31 6.76
C ALA A 137 -11.43 -0.67 5.64
N ASP A 138 -11.56 -0.20 4.40
CA ASP A 138 -11.86 -1.03 3.23
C ASP A 138 -10.67 -1.91 2.86
N VAL A 139 -9.48 -1.30 2.80
CA VAL A 139 -8.23 -2.02 2.51
C VAL A 139 -7.95 -3.06 3.59
N ARG A 140 -8.17 -2.71 4.87
CA ARG A 140 -8.02 -3.66 5.98
C ARG A 140 -9.05 -4.79 5.91
N ALA A 141 -10.31 -4.48 5.63
CA ALA A 141 -11.35 -5.49 5.47
C ALA A 141 -11.05 -6.45 4.31
N ALA A 142 -10.58 -5.93 3.18
CA ALA A 142 -10.18 -6.72 2.03
C ALA A 142 -9.02 -7.66 2.37
N TYR A 143 -7.95 -7.15 2.99
CA TYR A 143 -6.81 -7.97 3.40
C TYR A 143 -7.17 -8.98 4.47
N ASN A 144 -8.08 -8.63 5.40
CA ASN A 144 -8.57 -9.58 6.40
C ASN A 144 -9.37 -10.72 5.76
N ALA A 145 -10.24 -10.39 4.80
CA ALA A 145 -10.95 -11.38 3.98
C ALA A 145 -10.05 -12.14 2.99
N GLY A 146 -8.81 -11.68 2.81
CA GLY A 146 -7.83 -12.29 1.91
C GLY A 146 -8.00 -11.92 0.45
N CYS A 147 -8.78 -10.88 0.11
CA CYS A 147 -9.08 -10.50 -1.27
C CYS A 147 -8.29 -9.26 -1.74
N TYR A 148 -8.49 -8.86 -2.98
CA TYR A 148 -7.86 -7.67 -3.56
C TYR A 148 -8.53 -6.37 -3.07
N ALA A 149 -7.75 -5.30 -2.93
CA ALA A 149 -8.19 -3.98 -2.51
C ALA A 149 -7.85 -2.90 -3.55
N VAL A 150 -8.86 -2.19 -4.04
CA VAL A 150 -8.71 -0.98 -4.86
C VAL A 150 -9.03 0.23 -3.99
N LEU A 151 -8.07 1.13 -3.85
CA LEU A 151 -8.26 2.40 -3.16
C LEU A 151 -8.66 3.48 -4.16
N ASP A 152 -9.88 3.99 -4.05
CA ASP A 152 -10.42 5.06 -4.88
C ASP A 152 -10.27 6.41 -4.17
N LYS A 153 -9.58 7.35 -4.81
CA LYS A 153 -9.31 8.68 -4.26
C LYS A 153 -10.25 9.76 -4.77
N ALA A 154 -11.26 9.45 -5.59
CA ALA A 154 -12.10 10.45 -6.24
C ALA A 154 -12.83 11.38 -5.25
N SER A 155 -13.10 10.89 -4.04
CA SER A 155 -13.72 11.66 -2.97
C SER A 155 -12.75 12.47 -2.11
N TRP A 156 -11.44 12.18 -2.19
CA TRP A 156 -10.47 12.74 -1.26
C TRP A 156 -10.37 14.26 -1.42
N PRO A 157 -10.33 15.01 -0.32
CA PRO A 157 -10.24 16.46 -0.37
C PRO A 157 -8.90 16.89 -0.96
N PHE A 158 -8.90 18.00 -1.71
CA PHE A 158 -7.68 18.58 -2.29
C PHE A 158 -6.65 18.95 -1.22
N ARG A 159 -7.10 19.33 -0.01
CA ARG A 159 -6.25 19.51 1.18
C ARG A 159 -6.48 18.33 2.12
N TRP A 160 -5.42 17.57 2.34
CA TRP A 160 -5.39 16.40 3.22
C TRP A 160 -5.87 16.77 4.63
N ASP A 161 -6.99 16.20 5.06
CA ASP A 161 -7.63 16.56 6.33
C ASP A 161 -7.49 15.49 7.43
N GLY A 162 -6.69 14.43 7.25
CA GLY A 162 -6.65 13.42 8.30
C GLY A 162 -5.73 12.23 8.12
N ASN A 163 -5.60 11.50 9.23
CA ASN A 163 -4.86 10.25 9.35
C ASN A 163 -5.45 9.11 8.47
N LYS A 164 -6.72 9.18 8.06
CA LYS A 164 -7.41 8.05 7.40
C LYS A 164 -6.93 7.76 5.96
N HIS A 165 -6.81 8.78 5.12
CA HIS A 165 -6.31 8.65 3.73
C HIS A 165 -4.83 8.21 3.73
N TRP A 166 -4.06 8.81 4.64
CA TRP A 166 -2.67 8.47 4.87
C TRP A 166 -2.50 6.99 5.25
N ARG A 167 -3.27 6.52 6.25
CA ARG A 167 -3.29 5.12 6.69
C ARG A 167 -3.70 4.15 5.58
N ALA A 168 -4.54 4.58 4.64
CA ALA A 168 -4.92 3.74 3.50
C ALA A 168 -3.73 3.50 2.56
N LEU A 169 -2.97 4.55 2.23
CA LEU A 169 -1.75 4.42 1.42
C LEU A 169 -0.65 3.63 2.13
N GLU A 170 -0.54 3.75 3.45
CA GLU A 170 0.42 2.97 4.25
C GLU A 170 0.22 1.45 4.13
N LEU A 171 -0.98 1.00 3.77
CA LEU A 171 -1.28 -0.43 3.55
C LEU A 171 -0.87 -0.92 2.16
N ILE A 172 -0.44 -0.02 1.26
CA ILE A 172 -0.10 -0.29 -0.14
C ILE A 172 -1.22 -1.10 -0.82
N PRO A 173 -2.40 -0.52 -1.09
CA PRO A 173 -3.51 -1.22 -1.76
C PRO A 173 -3.06 -1.91 -3.05
N ASP A 174 -3.80 -2.91 -3.54
CA ASP A 174 -3.46 -3.63 -4.79
C ASP A 174 -3.48 -2.70 -6.00
N ALA A 175 -4.45 -1.80 -6.05
CA ALA A 175 -4.47 -0.69 -6.98
C ALA A 175 -4.90 0.59 -6.27
N VAL A 176 -4.42 1.72 -6.78
CA VAL A 176 -4.84 3.06 -6.36
C VAL A 176 -5.33 3.77 -7.62
N ILE A 177 -6.55 4.30 -7.59
CA ILE A 177 -7.17 5.00 -8.71
C ILE A 177 -7.55 6.42 -8.33
N GLU A 178 -7.53 7.33 -9.31
CA GLU A 178 -8.03 8.70 -9.14
C GLU A 178 -9.54 8.80 -9.34
N GLY A 179 -10.17 7.74 -9.87
CA GLY A 179 -11.62 7.62 -9.95
C GLY A 179 -12.14 6.55 -10.92
N PRO A 180 -13.46 6.57 -11.20
CA PRO A 180 -14.17 5.47 -11.88
C PRO A 180 -13.62 5.05 -13.24
N ASN A 181 -13.06 6.00 -14.01
CA ASN A 181 -12.54 5.73 -15.35
C ASN A 181 -11.35 4.76 -15.35
N GLU A 182 -10.65 4.64 -14.22
CA GLU A 182 -9.50 3.76 -14.05
C GLU A 182 -9.90 2.38 -13.49
N LEU A 183 -11.13 2.20 -12.99
CA LEU A 183 -11.52 0.92 -12.40
C LEU A 183 -11.60 -0.21 -13.43
N LEU A 184 -12.11 0.05 -14.64
CA LEU A 184 -12.22 -0.97 -15.70
C LEU A 184 -10.86 -1.59 -16.07
N PRO A 185 -9.80 -0.81 -16.39
CA PRO A 185 -8.49 -1.40 -16.65
C PRO A 185 -7.92 -2.13 -15.42
N VAL A 186 -8.11 -1.61 -14.21
CA VAL A 186 -7.70 -2.29 -12.96
C VAL A 186 -8.37 -3.65 -12.79
N LEU A 187 -9.68 -3.75 -13.05
CA LEU A 187 -10.40 -5.02 -12.95
C LEU A 187 -10.03 -6.01 -14.06
N SER A 188 -9.50 -5.50 -15.19
CA SER A 188 -9.06 -6.33 -16.31
C SER A 188 -7.70 -6.97 -16.04
N ASP A 189 -6.77 -6.24 -15.43
CA ASP A 189 -5.45 -6.73 -15.04
C ASP A 189 -4.93 -6.01 -13.79
N ILE A 190 -5.38 -6.43 -12.61
CA ILE A 190 -4.95 -5.82 -11.35
C ILE A 190 -3.43 -5.97 -11.12
N GLY A 191 -2.81 -7.00 -11.70
CA GLY A 191 -1.38 -7.25 -11.64
C GLY A 191 -0.58 -6.15 -12.33
N ALA A 192 -1.09 -5.56 -13.43
CA ALA A 192 -0.49 -4.41 -14.10
C ALA A 192 -0.40 -3.15 -13.22
N HIS A 193 -1.22 -3.10 -12.17
CA HIS A 193 -1.23 -2.02 -11.19
C HIS A 193 -0.49 -2.42 -9.90
N ALA A 194 0.16 -3.57 -9.81
CA ALA A 194 0.87 -3.96 -8.59
C ALA A 194 2.08 -3.04 -8.30
N PRO A 195 2.56 -2.99 -7.05
CA PRO A 195 3.88 -2.45 -6.75
C PRO A 195 4.98 -3.11 -7.60
N LYS A 196 6.02 -2.36 -7.96
CA LYS A 196 7.01 -2.75 -8.98
C LYS A 196 7.60 -4.16 -8.79
N LEU A 197 8.00 -4.52 -7.59
CA LEU A 197 8.60 -5.83 -7.33
C LEU A 197 7.57 -6.95 -7.45
N GLU A 198 6.35 -6.75 -6.95
CA GLU A 198 5.26 -7.71 -7.14
C GLU A 198 4.88 -7.85 -8.62
N TRP A 199 4.90 -6.76 -9.38
CA TRP A 199 4.68 -6.78 -10.83
C TRP A 199 5.73 -7.63 -11.57
N GLU A 200 7.00 -7.58 -11.14
CA GLU A 200 8.08 -8.42 -11.72
C GLU A 200 7.86 -9.92 -11.46
N PHE A 201 7.19 -10.29 -10.36
CA PHE A 201 6.84 -11.67 -10.06
C PHE A 201 5.54 -12.12 -10.73
N ASN A 202 4.56 -11.23 -10.82
CA ASN A 202 3.22 -11.56 -11.32
C ASN A 202 3.11 -11.52 -12.85
N LEU A 203 4.10 -10.94 -13.56
CA LEU A 203 4.16 -10.75 -15.02
C LEU A 203 2.77 -10.39 -15.61
N SER A 204 2.40 -9.11 -15.56
CA SER A 204 1.16 -8.60 -16.20
C SER A 204 0.97 -9.21 -17.59
N PHE A 205 -0.25 -9.67 -17.87
CA PHE A 205 -0.62 -10.41 -19.07
C PHE A 205 -0.22 -9.72 -20.38
N ASN A 206 -0.03 -8.40 -20.36
CA ASN A 206 0.24 -7.61 -21.55
C ASN A 206 1.58 -6.84 -21.51
N GLY A 207 2.33 -6.86 -20.39
CA GLY A 207 3.56 -6.07 -20.23
C GLY A 207 3.37 -4.53 -20.30
N ILE A 208 2.14 -4.06 -20.49
CA ILE A 208 1.73 -2.65 -20.59
C ILE A 208 1.10 -2.27 -19.26
N GLY A 209 1.93 -2.05 -18.24
CA GLY A 209 1.52 -1.56 -16.93
C GLY A 209 2.40 -0.39 -16.50
N GLN A 210 1.89 0.46 -15.60
CA GLN A 210 2.71 1.44 -14.89
C GLN A 210 2.99 0.94 -13.47
N PRO A 211 3.97 0.03 -13.28
CA PRO A 211 4.31 -0.45 -11.96
C PRO A 211 4.70 0.73 -11.06
N ARG A 212 4.18 0.75 -9.83
CA ARG A 212 4.41 1.86 -8.91
C ARG A 212 5.48 1.55 -7.88
N PHE A 213 6.16 2.60 -7.47
CA PHE A 213 6.88 2.64 -6.20
C PHE A 213 6.01 3.44 -5.23
N SER A 214 5.56 2.80 -4.15
CA SER A 214 4.70 3.43 -3.15
C SER A 214 5.57 4.26 -2.20
N GLU A 215 5.50 5.57 -2.35
CA GLU A 215 6.20 6.52 -1.48
C GLU A 215 5.33 6.83 -0.26
N ILE A 216 5.92 6.62 0.93
CA ILE A 216 5.22 6.76 2.19
C ILE A 216 6.01 7.69 3.12
N ASN A 217 5.37 8.70 3.71
CA ASN A 217 5.88 9.53 4.80
C ASN A 217 5.97 8.73 6.12
N HIS A 218 7.16 8.56 6.65
CA HIS A 218 7.40 8.01 7.98
C HIS A 218 7.72 9.13 8.96
N PHE A 219 7.03 9.12 10.10
CA PHE A 219 7.19 10.11 11.16
C PHE A 219 7.94 9.52 12.35
N PHE A 220 8.84 10.33 12.94
CA PHE A 220 9.48 9.97 14.19
C PHE A 220 8.43 9.89 15.31
N PRO A 221 8.57 8.96 16.27
CA PRO A 221 7.74 8.95 17.48
C PRO A 221 7.81 10.32 18.18
N ARG A 222 6.65 10.83 18.63
CA ARG A 222 6.55 12.13 19.33
C ARG A 222 7.38 12.12 20.61
N GLU A 223 7.50 10.96 21.23
CA GLU A 223 8.29 10.72 22.44
C GLU A 223 9.79 11.04 22.27
N LEU A 224 10.29 11.12 21.03
CA LEU A 224 11.67 11.49 20.74
C LEU A 224 11.90 13.00 20.58
N GLY A 225 10.85 13.83 20.69
CA GLY A 225 10.96 15.29 20.57
C GLY A 225 11.29 15.80 19.16
N LEU A 226 11.15 14.95 18.14
CA LEU A 226 11.38 15.28 16.71
C LEU A 226 10.03 15.59 16.02
N ASP A 227 9.21 16.43 16.66
CA ASP A 227 7.86 16.71 16.21
C ASP A 227 7.85 17.30 14.79
N ASN A 228 7.02 16.72 13.90
CA ASN A 228 6.84 17.07 12.49
C ASN A 228 8.00 16.73 11.53
N GLU A 229 9.11 16.14 11.99
CA GLU A 229 10.10 15.56 11.07
C GLU A 229 9.54 14.28 10.43
N HIS A 230 9.50 14.27 9.09
CA HIS A 230 9.10 13.09 8.31
C HIS A 230 10.12 12.79 7.22
N VAL A 231 10.20 11.52 6.87
CA VAL A 231 11.05 11.05 5.79
C VAL A 231 10.22 10.20 4.84
N LYS A 232 10.44 10.36 3.54
CA LYS A 232 9.79 9.57 2.51
C LYS A 232 10.56 8.28 2.26
N ILE A 233 9.89 7.15 2.43
CA ILE A 233 10.42 5.82 2.09
C ILE A 233 9.61 5.27 0.92
N SER A 234 10.31 4.94 -0.17
CA SER A 234 9.71 4.25 -1.31
C SER A 234 9.74 2.75 -1.09
N SER A 235 8.64 2.06 -1.42
CA SER A 235 8.53 0.60 -1.34
C SER A 235 8.09 0.02 -2.69
N ALA A 236 8.67 -1.10 -3.10
CA ALA A 236 8.32 -1.77 -4.35
C ALA A 236 7.36 -2.95 -4.19
N GLY A 237 6.93 -3.26 -2.97
CA GLY A 237 6.07 -4.41 -2.69
C GLY A 237 5.58 -4.45 -1.26
N ARG A 238 4.86 -5.50 -0.93
CA ARG A 238 4.33 -5.79 0.39
C ARG A 238 4.94 -7.03 0.98
N HIS A 239 5.04 -7.01 2.31
CA HIS A 239 5.30 -8.19 3.12
C HIS A 239 4.15 -8.30 4.13
N PHE A 240 3.38 -9.38 4.05
CA PHE A 240 2.31 -9.66 5.01
C PHE A 240 2.87 -10.43 6.21
N SER A 241 2.86 -9.82 7.38
CA SER A 241 3.38 -10.44 8.60
C SER A 241 2.47 -11.52 9.17
N ASP A 242 3.02 -12.32 10.08
CA ASP A 242 2.39 -13.47 10.72
C ASP A 242 1.35 -13.07 11.78
N TRP A 243 0.26 -12.44 11.32
CA TRP A 243 -0.92 -12.13 12.11
C TRP A 243 -2.11 -12.91 11.57
N GLY A 244 -2.94 -13.49 12.45
CA GLY A 244 -4.13 -14.23 12.04
C GLY A 244 -5.09 -13.41 11.16
N SER A 245 -5.11 -12.08 11.34
CA SER A 245 -5.86 -11.13 10.50
C SER A 245 -5.39 -11.08 9.04
N LEU A 246 -4.27 -11.72 8.69
CA LEU A 246 -3.65 -11.67 7.36
C LEU A 246 -3.44 -13.07 6.77
N ASP A 247 -3.83 -14.14 7.47
CA ASP A 247 -3.57 -15.51 7.02
C ASP A 247 -4.13 -15.78 5.63
N ALA A 248 -5.41 -15.43 5.41
CA ALA A 248 -6.07 -15.61 4.13
C ALA A 248 -5.37 -14.87 2.98
N ARG A 249 -4.76 -13.72 3.26
CA ARG A 249 -4.01 -12.93 2.27
C ARG A 249 -2.60 -13.48 2.04
N ARG A 250 -1.93 -13.88 3.11
CA ARG A 250 -0.53 -14.31 3.09
C ARG A 250 -0.34 -15.62 2.34
N VAL A 251 -1.31 -16.54 2.41
CA VAL A 251 -1.25 -17.87 1.79
C VAL A 251 -0.97 -17.82 0.28
N TRP A 252 -1.45 -16.79 -0.41
CA TRP A 252 -1.30 -16.65 -1.86
C TRP A 252 -0.39 -15.49 -2.29
N HIS A 253 0.26 -14.78 -1.35
CA HIS A 253 1.09 -13.62 -1.70
C HIS A 253 2.53 -13.99 -2.07
N ASP A 254 2.82 -14.06 -3.36
CA ASP A 254 4.10 -14.53 -3.92
C ASP A 254 5.33 -13.80 -3.39
N LEU A 255 5.29 -12.47 -3.29
CA LEU A 255 6.44 -11.71 -2.79
C LEU A 255 6.70 -11.99 -1.29
N THR A 256 5.66 -12.23 -0.49
CA THR A 256 5.87 -12.62 0.92
C THR A 256 6.57 -13.98 0.99
N ALA A 257 6.09 -14.95 0.20
CA ALA A 257 6.71 -16.27 0.13
C ALA A 257 8.16 -16.19 -0.37
N ASN A 258 8.43 -15.38 -1.40
CA ASN A 258 9.76 -15.17 -1.95
C ASN A 258 10.72 -14.55 -0.92
N LEU A 259 10.28 -13.51 -0.19
CA LEU A 259 11.07 -12.89 0.88
C LEU A 259 11.44 -13.88 1.99
N HIS A 260 10.51 -14.78 2.37
CA HIS A 260 10.76 -15.82 3.38
C HIS A 260 11.73 -16.89 2.86
N GLN A 261 11.58 -17.34 1.62
CA GLN A 261 12.50 -18.31 1.00
C GLN A 261 13.93 -17.77 0.90
N HIS A 262 14.09 -16.46 0.73
CA HIS A 262 15.41 -15.81 0.62
C HIS A 262 15.89 -15.18 1.93
N LYS A 263 15.35 -15.60 3.10
CA LYS A 263 15.72 -15.01 4.39
C LYS A 263 17.23 -15.09 4.65
N ASP A 264 17.82 -16.23 4.34
CA ASP A 264 19.25 -16.53 4.55
C ASP A 264 20.03 -16.67 3.23
N ALA A 265 19.49 -16.11 2.15
CA ALA A 265 20.11 -16.16 0.83
C ALA A 265 21.23 -15.12 0.67
N VAL A 266 22.22 -15.46 -0.16
CA VAL A 266 23.28 -14.56 -0.63
C VAL A 266 23.16 -14.23 -2.13
N ASP A 267 22.32 -14.99 -2.84
CA ASP A 267 21.93 -14.76 -4.22
C ASP A 267 20.44 -14.41 -4.27
N PHE A 268 20.09 -13.41 -5.07
CA PHE A 268 18.74 -12.85 -5.13
C PHE A 268 18.13 -12.97 -6.53
N PRO A 269 16.79 -13.03 -6.65
CA PRO A 269 16.13 -13.11 -7.94
C PRO A 269 16.42 -11.89 -8.82
N VAL A 270 16.49 -12.08 -10.15
CA VAL A 270 16.73 -10.99 -11.11
C VAL A 270 15.67 -9.89 -11.04
N GLN A 271 14.44 -10.24 -10.63
CA GLN A 271 13.33 -9.32 -10.38
C GLN A 271 13.70 -8.23 -9.35
N TRP A 272 14.53 -8.57 -8.35
CA TRP A 272 15.00 -7.62 -7.36
C TRP A 272 16.00 -6.63 -8.00
N CYS A 273 16.93 -7.13 -8.81
CA CYS A 273 17.86 -6.28 -9.57
C CYS A 273 17.13 -5.33 -10.53
N ASN A 274 16.16 -5.85 -11.30
CA ASN A 274 15.32 -5.05 -12.19
C ASN A 274 14.61 -3.91 -11.45
N THR A 275 14.04 -4.23 -10.28
CA THR A 275 13.34 -3.27 -9.44
C THR A 275 14.26 -2.15 -8.96
N VAL A 276 15.45 -2.48 -8.45
CA VAL A 276 16.42 -1.47 -7.99
C VAL A 276 16.92 -0.62 -9.16
N HIS A 277 17.22 -1.24 -10.30
CA HIS A 277 17.61 -0.55 -11.52
C HIS A 277 16.57 0.50 -11.95
N ASP A 278 15.30 0.10 -12.02
CA ASP A 278 14.20 1.02 -12.35
C ASP A 278 14.00 2.11 -11.30
N PHE A 279 14.20 1.79 -10.02
CA PHE A 279 14.12 2.77 -8.94
C PHE A 279 15.21 3.84 -9.04
N VAL A 280 16.47 3.44 -9.27
CA VAL A 280 17.59 4.37 -9.44
C VAL A 280 17.35 5.28 -10.65
N ARG A 281 16.96 4.69 -11.79
CA ARG A 281 16.62 5.43 -13.02
C ARG A 281 15.51 6.45 -12.79
N LYS A 282 14.43 6.06 -12.09
CA LYS A 282 13.32 6.95 -11.75
C LYS A 282 13.74 8.07 -10.78
N SER A 283 14.58 7.76 -9.80
CA SER A 283 14.96 8.69 -8.73
C SER A 283 16.02 9.72 -9.17
N PHE A 284 16.79 9.38 -10.21
CA PHE A 284 17.85 10.19 -10.78
C PHE A 284 17.77 10.22 -12.32
N PRO A 285 16.71 10.78 -12.91
CA PRO A 285 16.49 10.78 -14.36
C PRO A 285 17.53 11.59 -15.14
N LEU A 286 18.32 12.42 -14.44
CA LEU A 286 19.29 13.33 -15.03
C LEU A 286 20.74 12.81 -15.00
N LEU A 287 20.98 11.56 -14.58
CA LEU A 287 22.33 10.96 -14.57
C LEU A 287 23.00 10.96 -15.95
N ASN A 288 22.23 10.87 -17.03
CA ASN A 288 22.74 10.94 -18.40
C ASN A 288 23.10 12.35 -18.86
N PHE A 289 22.54 13.38 -18.22
CA PHE A 289 22.68 14.78 -18.67
C PHE A 289 23.75 15.55 -17.89
N PHE A 290 24.02 15.16 -16.65
CA PHE A 290 25.02 15.80 -15.80
C PHE A 290 26.13 14.82 -15.43
N LYS A 291 27.33 15.34 -15.13
CA LYS A 291 28.41 14.57 -14.47
C LYS A 291 28.09 14.31 -12.99
N GLN A 292 26.89 13.78 -12.72
CA GLN A 292 26.45 13.38 -11.40
C GLN A 292 26.70 11.90 -11.20
N SER A 293 26.94 11.51 -9.96
CA SER A 293 27.00 10.12 -9.54
C SER A 293 26.13 9.93 -8.31
N VAL A 294 25.55 8.73 -8.20
CA VAL A 294 24.79 8.28 -7.03
C VAL A 294 25.43 7.01 -6.50
N THR A 295 25.54 6.90 -5.17
CA THR A 295 25.98 5.66 -4.51
C THR A 295 24.78 4.89 -3.99
N VAL A 296 24.64 3.64 -4.43
CA VAL A 296 23.68 2.68 -3.92
C VAL A 296 24.34 1.91 -2.78
N ALA A 297 23.72 1.90 -1.61
CA ALA A 297 24.19 1.16 -0.45
C ALA A 297 23.02 0.50 0.26
N ALA A 298 23.31 -0.55 1.02
CA ALA A 298 22.32 -1.21 1.84
C ALA A 298 22.41 -0.75 3.29
N ILE A 299 21.29 -0.89 4.01
CA ILE A 299 21.31 -0.99 5.46
C ILE A 299 22.23 -2.14 5.87
N PRO A 300 23.20 -1.91 6.78
CA PRO A 300 24.17 -2.93 7.13
C PRO A 300 23.49 -4.03 7.94
N ALA A 301 23.94 -5.27 7.75
CA ALA A 301 23.65 -6.30 8.74
C ALA A 301 24.20 -5.92 10.12
N ARG A 302 23.49 -6.39 11.15
CA ARG A 302 23.95 -6.31 12.53
C ARG A 302 25.13 -7.25 12.75
N PRO A 303 25.96 -7.01 13.78
CA PRO A 303 26.95 -7.97 14.22
C PRO A 303 26.33 -9.37 14.34
N ASP A 304 27.07 -10.38 13.94
CA ASP A 304 26.69 -11.80 13.98
C ASP A 304 25.56 -12.24 13.04
N ARG A 305 25.08 -11.36 12.15
CA ARG A 305 24.11 -11.72 11.10
C ARG A 305 24.77 -11.83 9.74
N LEU A 306 24.28 -12.77 8.93
CA LEU A 306 24.66 -12.87 7.52
C LEU A 306 24.40 -11.53 6.82
N PRO A 307 25.40 -10.92 6.15
CA PRO A 307 25.28 -9.62 5.50
C PRO A 307 24.55 -9.70 4.15
N ARG A 308 23.34 -10.26 4.16
CA ARG A 308 22.53 -10.56 2.96
C ARG A 308 22.34 -9.36 2.04
N MET A 309 22.06 -8.18 2.59
CA MET A 309 21.83 -6.99 1.77
C MET A 309 23.15 -6.45 1.20
N GLN A 310 24.28 -6.64 1.89
CA GLN A 310 25.58 -6.34 1.30
C GLN A 310 25.95 -7.32 0.17
N HIS A 311 25.60 -8.61 0.28
CA HIS A 311 25.70 -9.54 -0.86
C HIS A 311 24.82 -9.07 -2.02
N PHE A 312 23.61 -8.59 -1.75
CA PHE A 312 22.74 -8.01 -2.78
C PHE A 312 23.37 -6.77 -3.45
N ILE A 313 24.03 -5.89 -2.70
CA ILE A 313 24.78 -4.74 -3.28
C ILE A 313 25.88 -5.22 -4.24
N VAL A 314 26.61 -6.29 -3.90
CA VAL A 314 27.62 -6.88 -4.80
C VAL A 314 26.96 -7.45 -6.07
N GLN A 315 25.83 -8.15 -5.92
CA GLN A 315 25.07 -8.65 -7.06
C GLN A 315 24.58 -7.51 -7.97
N LEU A 316 24.06 -6.42 -7.38
CA LEU A 316 23.62 -5.24 -8.12
C LEU A 316 24.77 -4.58 -8.88
N TYR A 317 25.96 -4.50 -8.29
CA TYR A 317 27.13 -3.98 -9.00
C TYR A 317 27.40 -4.78 -10.29
N ASN A 318 27.44 -6.10 -10.20
CA ASN A 318 27.68 -6.97 -11.36
C ASN A 318 26.56 -6.86 -12.40
N ASP A 319 25.30 -6.85 -11.95
CA ASP A 319 24.13 -6.71 -12.81
C ASP A 319 24.12 -5.36 -13.56
N PHE A 320 24.41 -4.24 -12.89
CA PHE A 320 24.50 -2.93 -13.54
C PHE A 320 25.67 -2.84 -14.53
N ARG A 321 26.80 -3.52 -14.27
CA ARG A 321 27.94 -3.59 -15.21
C ARG A 321 27.59 -4.39 -16.47
N GLY A 322 26.68 -5.35 -16.36
CA GLY A 322 26.16 -6.12 -17.49
C GLY A 322 25.12 -5.39 -18.35
N ARG A 323 24.61 -4.24 -17.89
CA ARG A 323 23.59 -3.43 -18.59
C ARG A 323 24.20 -2.20 -19.28
N PRO A 324 23.49 -1.57 -20.23
CA PRO A 324 23.78 -0.21 -20.65
C PRO A 324 23.81 0.74 -19.43
N PRO A 325 24.77 1.67 -19.35
CA PRO A 325 24.87 2.56 -18.19
C PRO A 325 23.66 3.50 -18.08
N LEU A 326 23.24 3.78 -16.84
CA LEU A 326 22.18 4.77 -16.55
C LEU A 326 22.66 6.23 -16.66
N GLY A 327 23.97 6.45 -16.69
CA GLY A 327 24.61 7.75 -16.90
C GLY A 327 25.59 7.70 -18.08
N ALA A 328 26.38 8.76 -18.23
CA ALA A 328 27.41 8.84 -19.28
C ALA A 328 28.44 7.69 -19.22
N THR A 329 28.68 7.14 -18.03
CA THR A 329 29.50 5.94 -17.81
C THR A 329 28.84 5.06 -16.75
N HIS A 330 29.29 3.81 -16.62
CA HIS A 330 28.88 2.93 -15.52
C HIS A 330 29.20 3.51 -14.13
N ASP A 331 30.15 4.46 -14.02
CA ASP A 331 30.52 5.08 -12.74
C ASP A 331 29.54 6.17 -12.27
N ALA A 332 28.52 6.48 -13.09
CA ALA A 332 27.40 7.32 -12.66
C ALA A 332 26.56 6.64 -11.56
N VAL A 333 26.60 5.30 -11.47
CA VAL A 333 26.01 4.54 -10.37
C VAL A 333 27.11 3.74 -9.69
N GLN A 334 27.39 4.11 -8.45
CA GLN A 334 28.42 3.50 -7.60
C GLN A 334 27.74 2.62 -6.54
N PHE A 335 28.49 1.68 -5.97
CA PHE A 335 27.97 0.73 -5.00
C PHE A 335 28.88 0.68 -3.77
N SER A 336 28.29 0.64 -2.58
CA SER A 336 29.03 0.55 -1.32
C SER A 336 28.41 -0.46 -0.36
N THR A 337 29.25 -1.36 0.16
CA THR A 337 28.89 -2.35 1.19
C THR A 337 29.30 -1.90 2.60
N THR A 338 29.98 -0.76 2.72
CA THR A 338 30.60 -0.28 3.96
C THR A 338 30.23 1.16 4.30
N LEU A 339 29.25 1.77 3.62
CA LEU A 339 28.84 3.16 3.86
C LEU A 339 28.33 3.40 5.29
N LEU A 340 27.57 2.44 5.81
CA LEU A 340 26.92 2.48 7.12
C LEU A 340 27.37 1.26 7.92
N GLY A 341 27.38 1.39 9.25
CA GLY A 341 27.69 0.29 10.17
C GLY A 341 26.86 0.37 11.44
N TYR A 342 26.85 -0.72 12.20
CA TYR A 342 26.34 -0.73 13.56
C TYR A 342 27.49 -0.82 14.56
N THR A 343 27.41 -0.03 15.63
CA THR A 343 28.33 -0.13 16.77
C THR A 343 27.92 -1.30 17.70
N ALA A 344 28.83 -1.66 18.61
CA ALA A 344 28.58 -2.68 19.63
C ALA A 344 27.38 -2.31 20.51
N GLY A 345 26.53 -3.30 20.83
CA GLY A 345 25.32 -3.11 21.65
C GLY A 345 24.01 -3.06 20.85
N VAL A 346 24.07 -3.01 19.52
CA VAL A 346 22.86 -3.05 18.69
C VAL A 346 22.06 -4.34 18.94
N ARG A 347 20.78 -4.17 19.28
CA ARG A 347 19.85 -5.27 19.56
C ARG A 347 19.08 -5.71 18.34
N SER A 348 18.59 -6.95 18.30
CA SER A 348 17.69 -7.48 17.27
C SER A 348 16.27 -6.94 17.43
N HIS A 349 15.62 -6.45 16.37
CA HIS A 349 14.27 -5.92 16.47
C HIS A 349 13.23 -7.04 16.64
N SER A 350 13.31 -8.04 15.75
CA SER A 350 12.40 -9.19 15.75
C SER A 350 12.79 -10.23 16.79
N GLY A 351 14.09 -10.47 16.97
CA GLY A 351 14.60 -11.45 17.94
C GLY A 351 14.40 -11.02 19.40
N ASP A 352 14.54 -9.72 19.67
CA ASP A 352 14.43 -9.21 21.05
C ASP A 352 13.07 -8.55 21.34
N HIS A 353 12.10 -8.72 20.43
CA HIS A 353 10.72 -8.23 20.55
C HIS A 353 10.59 -6.74 20.91
N LEU A 354 11.46 -5.90 20.36
CA LEU A 354 11.47 -4.47 20.67
C LEU A 354 10.18 -3.77 20.23
N LYS A 355 9.63 -2.97 21.14
CA LYS A 355 8.50 -2.07 20.88
C LYS A 355 8.92 -0.96 19.91
N ARG A 356 7.93 -0.22 19.38
CA ARG A 356 8.20 0.84 18.39
C ARG A 356 9.25 1.84 18.88
N LEU A 357 9.10 2.42 20.06
CA LEU A 357 10.02 3.42 20.59
C LEU A 357 11.44 2.85 20.78
N GLU A 358 11.54 1.68 21.42
CA GLU A 358 12.82 0.98 21.63
C GLU A 358 13.55 0.66 20.31
N ARG A 359 12.81 0.37 19.23
CA ARG A 359 13.42 0.19 17.90
C ARG A 359 14.07 1.47 17.39
N PHE A 360 13.43 2.63 17.59
CA PHE A 360 14.01 3.91 17.19
C PHE A 360 15.24 4.24 18.04
N GLU A 361 15.17 4.10 19.37
CA GLU A 361 16.30 4.35 20.26
C GLU A 361 17.48 3.42 19.95
N ASN A 362 17.23 2.13 19.74
CA ASN A 362 18.26 1.16 19.40
C ASN A 362 19.00 1.53 18.10
N VAL A 363 18.28 2.00 17.07
CA VAL A 363 18.91 2.44 15.82
C VAL A 363 19.61 3.78 16.01
N ARG A 364 18.97 4.73 16.72
CA ARG A 364 19.55 6.04 17.05
C ARG A 364 20.93 5.86 17.65
N ASP A 365 21.07 4.98 18.62
CA ASP A 365 22.29 4.89 19.42
C ASP A 365 23.40 4.09 18.74
N HIS A 366 23.05 3.23 17.76
CA HIS A 366 24.03 2.29 17.19
C HIS A 366 24.28 2.41 15.69
N LEU A 367 23.39 3.03 14.90
CA LEU A 367 23.61 3.19 13.46
C LEU A 367 24.52 4.39 13.19
N VAL A 368 25.63 4.15 12.51
CA VAL A 368 26.66 5.16 12.22
C VAL A 368 27.06 5.16 10.74
N VAL A 369 27.55 6.31 10.28
CA VAL A 369 28.32 6.40 9.03
C VAL A 369 29.70 5.84 9.30
N ALA A 370 30.21 4.98 8.43
CA ALA A 370 31.53 4.39 8.62
C ALA A 370 32.65 5.43 8.55
N ASP A 371 33.71 5.22 9.33
CA ASP A 371 34.87 6.10 9.34
C ASP A 371 35.51 6.20 7.96
N GLY A 372 35.79 7.43 7.52
CA GLY A 372 36.37 7.69 6.20
C GLY A 372 35.40 7.55 5.02
N ALA A 373 34.10 7.32 5.26
CA ALA A 373 33.12 7.28 4.19
C ALA A 373 33.02 8.63 3.46
N ASN A 374 33.06 8.58 2.12
CA ASN A 374 32.95 9.75 1.26
C ASN A 374 31.47 10.18 1.12
N VAL A 375 30.98 10.98 2.06
CA VAL A 375 29.55 11.38 2.14
C VAL A 375 29.29 12.80 1.65
N ALA A 376 30.17 13.75 1.99
CA ALA A 376 29.94 15.17 1.75
C ALA A 376 29.66 15.50 0.27
N GLY A 377 28.54 16.16 0.00
CA GLY A 377 28.12 16.60 -1.34
C GLY A 377 27.68 15.47 -2.29
N ARG A 378 27.55 14.23 -1.80
CA ARG A 378 27.17 13.05 -2.60
C ARG A 378 25.68 12.72 -2.50
N ASP A 379 25.19 12.00 -3.50
CA ASP A 379 23.82 11.48 -3.53
C ASP A 379 23.81 9.98 -3.23
N PHE A 380 22.78 9.53 -2.49
CA PHE A 380 22.65 8.15 -2.07
C PHE A 380 21.27 7.55 -2.36
N VAL A 381 21.26 6.26 -2.67
CA VAL A 381 20.09 5.38 -2.56
C VAL A 381 20.39 4.37 -1.46
N ILE A 382 19.60 4.39 -0.38
CA ILE A 382 19.75 3.46 0.74
C ILE A 382 18.64 2.40 0.66
N ILE A 383 19.05 1.14 0.59
CA ILE A 383 18.18 -0.02 0.38
C ILE A 383 18.05 -0.82 1.68
N ASP A 384 16.82 -1.17 2.04
CA ASP A 384 16.50 -2.16 3.07
C ASP A 384 15.67 -3.31 2.47
N ASP A 385 15.58 -4.43 3.17
CA ASP A 385 14.74 -5.55 2.74
C ASP A 385 13.25 -5.24 2.95
N ILE A 386 12.84 -5.08 4.21
CA ILE A 386 11.46 -4.93 4.64
C ILE A 386 11.36 -3.72 5.59
N CYS A 387 10.72 -2.66 5.12
CA CYS A 387 10.41 -1.52 5.96
C CYS A 387 9.26 -1.86 6.92
N THR A 388 9.55 -1.93 8.23
CA THR A 388 8.53 -2.11 9.29
C THR A 388 8.10 -0.77 9.89
N SER A 389 8.81 -0.30 10.92
CA SER A 389 8.57 1.03 11.51
C SER A 389 9.17 2.16 10.67
N GLY A 390 10.16 1.85 9.84
CA GLY A 390 11.00 2.80 9.11
C GLY A 390 12.23 3.28 9.88
N ALA A 391 12.38 2.92 11.16
CA ALA A 391 13.42 3.47 12.05
C ALA A 391 14.84 3.42 11.45
N THR A 392 15.25 2.27 10.90
CA THR A 392 16.57 2.08 10.31
C THR A 392 16.84 3.01 9.13
N LEU A 393 15.92 3.04 8.17
CA LEU A 393 16.00 3.89 6.98
C LEU A 393 15.94 5.39 7.34
N MET A 394 15.09 5.78 8.29
CA MET A 394 14.98 7.17 8.76
C MET A 394 16.26 7.67 9.41
N TYR A 395 16.87 6.87 10.28
CA TYR A 395 18.17 7.24 10.87
C TYR A 395 19.30 7.16 9.86
N ALA A 396 19.29 6.24 8.90
CA ALA A 396 20.28 6.25 7.81
C ALA A 396 20.26 7.58 7.04
N GLU A 397 19.06 8.09 6.72
CA GLU A 397 18.92 9.41 6.09
C GLU A 397 19.46 10.53 6.97
N LYS A 398 19.06 10.55 8.25
CA LYS A 398 19.49 11.57 9.22
C LYS A 398 21.01 11.61 9.34
N ARG A 399 21.65 10.45 9.53
CA ARG A 399 23.11 10.32 9.69
C ARG A 399 23.87 10.75 8.43
N LEU A 400 23.38 10.37 7.25
CA LEU A 400 24.02 10.77 5.99
C LEU A 400 23.86 12.26 5.73
N LYS A 401 22.70 12.86 6.02
CA LYS A 401 22.49 14.32 5.93
C LYS A 401 23.38 15.09 6.91
N GLU A 402 23.50 14.62 8.16
CA GLU A 402 24.41 15.18 9.16
C GLU A 402 25.88 15.10 8.71
N ALA A 403 26.26 14.03 8.02
CA ALA A 403 27.58 13.86 7.39
C ALA A 403 27.76 14.63 6.05
N GLY A 404 26.77 15.45 5.66
CA GLY A 404 26.87 16.37 4.52
C GLY A 404 26.40 15.81 3.19
N ALA A 405 25.64 14.70 3.15
CA ALA A 405 25.05 14.20 1.92
C ALA A 405 24.16 15.26 1.26
N ARG A 406 24.23 15.38 -0.07
CA ARG A 406 23.42 16.32 -0.85
C ARG A 406 21.97 15.83 -0.99
N LYS A 407 21.78 14.55 -1.30
CA LYS A 407 20.48 13.91 -1.43
C LYS A 407 20.56 12.47 -0.92
N VAL A 408 19.55 12.05 -0.18
CA VAL A 408 19.40 10.65 0.24
C VAL A 408 18.00 10.21 -0.14
N VAL A 409 17.90 9.12 -0.88
CA VAL A 409 16.64 8.49 -1.28
C VAL A 409 16.55 7.13 -0.60
N LEU A 410 15.42 6.87 0.08
CA LEU A 410 15.22 5.65 0.83
C LEU A 410 14.33 4.67 0.06
N PHE A 411 14.77 3.43 0.01
CA PHE A 411 14.11 2.36 -0.71
C PHE A 411 14.02 1.10 0.13
N SER A 412 12.87 0.44 0.09
CA SER A 412 12.71 -0.92 0.60
C SER A 412 12.08 -1.81 -0.47
N LEU A 413 12.53 -3.06 -0.54
CA LEU A 413 11.95 -4.02 -1.49
C LEU A 413 10.48 -4.27 -1.17
N ALA A 414 10.16 -4.34 0.12
CA ALA A 414 8.78 -4.40 0.59
C ALA A 414 8.52 -3.54 1.83
N LYS A 415 7.26 -3.11 1.98
CA LYS A 415 6.76 -2.59 3.25
C LYS A 415 5.99 -3.67 4.00
N ASN A 416 6.21 -3.75 5.30
CA ASN A 416 5.43 -4.61 6.17
C ASN A 416 3.98 -4.12 6.32
N VAL A 417 3.04 -5.02 6.07
CA VAL A 417 1.64 -4.92 6.47
C VAL A 417 1.48 -5.76 7.73
N SER A 418 1.16 -5.08 8.83
CA SER A 418 0.92 -5.68 10.16
C SER A 418 -0.55 -6.00 10.39
N ASN A 419 -0.92 -6.30 11.63
CA ASN A 419 -2.30 -6.53 12.03
C ASN A 419 -3.29 -5.52 11.38
N VAL A 420 -4.30 -6.06 10.70
CA VAL A 420 -5.37 -5.31 10.04
C VAL A 420 -6.68 -5.33 10.83
N LEU A 421 -6.66 -5.79 12.09
CA LEU A 421 -7.74 -5.60 13.07
C LEU A 421 -7.44 -4.47 14.05
#